data_AF-A0A0D2JYN9-F1
#
_entry.id   AF-A0A0D2JYN9-F1
#
_cell.length_a   1.000
_cell.length_b   1.000
_cell.length_c   1.000
_cell.angle_alpha   90.00
_cell.angle_beta   90.00
_cell.angle_gamma   90.00
#
_symmetry.space_group_name_H-M   'P 1'
#
loop_
_entity.id
_entity.type
_entity.pdbx_description
1 polymer ?
#
loop_
_entity_poly.entity_id
_entity_poly.type
_entity_poly.pdbx_seq_one_letter_code
_entity_poly.pdbx_strand_id
1 'polypeptide(L)'
;MSSIPLAVTRAGRIFGLLVAPSFASLIAAAIVGSVPALKDAFFTSDAFIKNSFVSATSQLADVAIEIWLVVIGGRAARNATASYTSAQGELQDDLSTLILISLLAKMLLPVLFMSSFLALLTRNEWALVSNDPSLLLVSILVAGSPIAYELMDVFQRKGIWPGLMPRIVSQAWTVW
;
A
#
# COMPACT_ATOMS: atom_id res chain seq x y z
N MET A 1 -2.45 42.25 -3.59
CA MET A 1 -1.93 41.01 -2.99
C MET A 1 -2.81 39.86 -3.46
N SER A 2 -2.18 38.79 -3.91
CA SER A 2 -2.54 37.95 -5.06
C SER A 2 -3.87 37.18 -4.97
N SER A 3 -4.75 37.44 -5.93
CA SER A 3 -5.91 36.65 -6.31
C SER A 3 -5.47 35.30 -6.90
N ILE A 4 -5.38 34.27 -6.05
CA ILE A 4 -5.26 32.89 -6.49
C ILE A 4 -6.57 32.52 -7.20
N PRO A 5 -6.55 32.08 -8.47
CA PRO A 5 -7.78 31.85 -9.22
C PRO A 5 -8.58 30.68 -8.64
N LEU A 6 -9.84 30.96 -8.28
CA LEU A 6 -10.86 30.04 -7.75
C LEU A 6 -11.04 28.72 -8.54
N ALA A 7 -10.57 28.67 -9.79
CA ALA A 7 -10.55 27.47 -10.62
C ALA A 7 -9.61 26.38 -10.10
N VAL A 8 -8.43 26.76 -9.57
CA VAL A 8 -7.44 25.81 -9.02
C VAL A 8 -7.96 25.17 -7.73
N THR A 9 -8.70 25.93 -6.92
CA THR A 9 -9.32 25.42 -5.68
C THR A 9 -10.48 24.49 -5.95
N ARG A 10 -11.25 24.69 -7.02
CA ARG A 10 -12.28 23.72 -7.44
C ARG A 10 -11.64 22.47 -8.01
N ALA A 11 -10.75 22.58 -8.99
CA ALA A 11 -10.08 21.43 -9.61
C ALA A 11 -9.34 20.55 -8.59
N GLY A 12 -8.59 21.16 -7.66
CA GLY A 12 -7.93 20.44 -6.56
C GLY A 12 -8.90 19.78 -5.58
N ARG A 13 -10.09 20.35 -5.38
CA ARG A 13 -11.16 19.76 -4.56
C ARG A 13 -11.87 18.60 -5.29
N ILE A 14 -12.02 18.64 -6.62
CA ILE A 14 -12.59 17.52 -7.40
C ILE A 14 -11.57 16.37 -7.50
N PHE A 15 -10.30 16.70 -7.72
CA PHE A 15 -9.21 15.71 -7.79
C PHE A 15 -8.98 15.04 -6.42
N GLY A 16 -9.03 15.81 -5.33
CA GLY A 16 -9.00 15.30 -3.95
C GLY A 16 -10.28 14.59 -3.50
N LEU A 17 -11.41 14.77 -4.19
CA LEU A 17 -12.66 14.03 -3.95
C LEU A 17 -12.72 12.69 -4.69
N LEU A 18 -12.07 12.60 -5.86
CA LEU A 18 -12.19 11.43 -6.75
C LEU A 18 -11.09 10.38 -6.53
N VAL A 19 -9.92 10.78 -6.03
CA VAL A 19 -8.74 9.92 -5.97
C VAL A 19 -8.03 10.08 -4.63
N ALA A 20 -7.73 8.96 -3.95
CA ALA A 20 -6.89 8.98 -2.76
C ALA A 20 -5.53 9.63 -3.07
N PRO A 21 -5.00 10.52 -2.21
CA PRO A 21 -3.75 11.25 -2.47
C PRO A 21 -2.56 10.36 -2.87
N SER A 22 -2.50 9.13 -2.36
CA SER A 22 -1.47 8.13 -2.71
C SER A 22 -1.53 7.69 -4.17
N PHE A 23 -2.74 7.46 -4.71
CA PHE A 23 -2.91 7.05 -6.11
C PHE A 23 -2.61 8.19 -7.08
N ALA A 24 -2.99 9.42 -6.71
CA ALA A 24 -2.61 10.62 -7.46
C ALA A 24 -1.09 10.78 -7.56
N SER A 25 -0.36 10.56 -6.45
CA SER A 25 1.10 10.60 -6.43
C SER A 25 1.71 9.52 -7.32
N LEU A 26 1.17 8.30 -7.31
CA LEU A 26 1.64 7.20 -8.14
C LEU A 26 1.49 7.52 -9.62
N ILE A 27 0.33 8.04 -10.04
CA ILE A 27 0.10 8.48 -11.43
C ILE A 27 1.08 9.59 -11.82
N ALA A 28 1.26 10.59 -10.97
CA ALA A 28 2.18 11.70 -11.24
C ALA A 28 3.62 11.18 -11.41
N ALA A 29 4.07 10.27 -10.53
CA ALA A 29 5.39 9.64 -10.62
C ALA A 29 5.54 8.80 -11.90
N ALA A 30 4.51 8.04 -12.28
CA ALA A 30 4.51 7.25 -13.52
C ALA A 30 4.61 8.14 -14.76
N ILE A 31 3.90 9.27 -14.79
CA ILE A 31 3.98 10.24 -15.89
C ILE A 31 5.40 10.85 -15.98
N VAL A 32 5.96 11.29 -14.85
CA VAL A 32 7.32 11.85 -14.81
C VAL A 32 8.37 10.81 -15.24
N GLY A 33 8.22 9.55 -14.82
CA GLY A 33 9.13 8.47 -15.19
C GLY A 33 9.00 8.01 -16.65
N SER A 34 7.80 8.12 -17.24
CA SER A 34 7.54 7.68 -18.61
C SER A 34 7.95 8.69 -19.68
N VAL A 35 8.13 9.97 -19.34
CA VAL A 35 8.51 11.02 -20.29
C VAL A 35 9.98 11.39 -20.12
N PRO A 36 10.87 11.08 -21.09
CA PRO A 36 12.32 11.31 -20.95
C PRO A 36 12.70 12.76 -20.65
N ALA A 37 12.03 13.73 -21.29
CA ALA A 37 12.30 15.15 -21.06
C ALA A 37 11.98 15.61 -19.63
N LEU A 38 10.92 15.06 -19.02
CA LEU A 38 10.58 15.36 -17.62
C LEU A 38 11.53 14.65 -16.66
N LYS A 39 11.86 13.39 -16.93
CA LYS A 39 12.88 12.66 -16.17
C LYS A 39 14.20 13.43 -16.15
N ASP A 40 14.71 13.86 -17.30
CA ASP A 40 15.98 14.58 -17.36
C ASP A 40 15.90 15.96 -16.68
N ALA A 41 14.76 16.66 -16.77
CA ALA A 41 14.57 17.93 -16.05
C ALA A 41 14.57 17.77 -14.51
N PHE A 42 14.06 16.64 -13.99
CA PHE A 42 14.03 16.36 -12.56
C PHE A 42 15.32 15.72 -12.03
N PHE A 43 16.03 14.91 -12.83
CA PHE A 43 17.14 14.07 -12.35
C PHE A 43 18.54 14.49 -12.86
N THR A 44 18.65 15.47 -13.77
CA THR A 44 19.96 16.02 -14.20
C THR A 44 20.65 16.81 -13.09
N SER A 45 21.96 16.60 -12.91
CA SER A 45 22.75 17.13 -11.77
C SER A 45 22.84 18.66 -11.67
N ASP A 46 22.72 19.39 -12.78
CA ASP A 46 22.76 20.87 -12.78
C ASP A 46 21.38 21.52 -12.61
N ALA A 47 20.30 20.74 -12.46
CA ALA A 47 18.95 21.30 -12.32
C ALA A 47 18.65 21.70 -10.87
N PHE A 48 18.16 22.94 -10.66
CA PHE A 48 17.67 23.44 -9.37
C PHE A 48 16.61 22.53 -8.73
N ILE A 49 15.77 21.91 -9.57
CA ILE A 49 14.70 20.99 -9.15
C ILE A 49 15.29 19.74 -8.47
N LYS A 50 16.40 19.22 -8.98
CA LYS A 50 17.07 18.06 -8.39
C LYS A 50 17.59 18.39 -6.99
N ASN A 51 18.38 19.47 -6.88
CA ASN A 51 19.04 19.84 -5.63
C ASN A 51 18.07 20.29 -4.53
N SER A 52 16.88 20.77 -4.90
CA SER A 52 15.87 21.21 -3.93
C SER A 52 14.81 20.15 -3.69
N PHE A 53 13.99 19.83 -4.70
CA PHE A 53 12.79 19.02 -4.52
C PHE A 53 13.09 17.52 -4.51
N VAL A 54 13.90 17.03 -5.46
CA VAL A 54 14.21 15.60 -5.55
C VAL A 54 15.11 15.17 -4.39
N SER A 55 16.15 15.95 -4.08
CA SER A 55 17.04 15.66 -2.93
C SER A 55 16.29 15.69 -1.60
N ALA A 56 15.42 16.69 -1.36
CA ALA A 56 14.61 16.71 -0.14
C ALA A 56 13.64 15.52 -0.07
N THR A 57 12.99 15.18 -1.18
CA THR A 57 12.08 14.03 -1.23
C THR A 57 12.83 12.70 -1.04
N SER A 58 14.05 12.58 -1.57
CA SER A 58 14.89 11.39 -1.37
C SER A 58 15.30 11.23 0.09
N GLN A 59 15.69 12.32 0.75
CA GLN A 59 16.00 12.29 2.19
C GLN A 59 14.79 11.91 3.04
N LEU A 60 13.59 12.38 2.65
CA LEU A 60 12.35 11.97 3.29
C LEU A 60 12.01 10.50 3.01
N ALA A 61 12.31 10.00 1.81
CA ALA A 61 12.06 8.62 1.41
C ALA A 61 12.89 7.63 2.22
N ASP A 62 14.15 7.96 2.54
CA ASP A 62 15.04 7.11 3.33
C ASP A 62 14.48 6.82 4.74
N VAL A 63 13.74 7.77 5.32
CA VAL A 63 13.11 7.64 6.66
C VAL A 63 11.61 7.32 6.55
N ALA A 64 11.04 7.34 5.34
CA ALA A 64 9.60 7.20 5.14
C ALA A 64 9.07 5.85 5.60
N ILE A 65 9.82 4.77 5.39
CA ILE A 65 9.41 3.42 5.78
C ILE A 65 9.31 3.32 7.30
N GLU A 66 10.29 3.87 8.03
CA GLU A 66 10.31 3.86 9.50
C GLU A 66 9.13 4.68 10.07
N ILE A 67 8.90 5.89 9.55
CA ILE A 67 7.78 6.73 9.99
C ILE A 67 6.44 6.07 9.65
N TRP A 68 6.33 5.44 8.47
CA TRP A 68 5.12 4.71 8.08
C TRP A 68 4.83 3.56 9.04
N LEU A 69 5.84 2.76 9.41
CA LEU A 69 5.73 1.68 10.41
C LEU A 69 5.27 2.20 11.78
N VAL A 70 5.80 3.32 12.25
CA VAL A 70 5.38 3.95 13.52
C VAL A 70 3.92 4.39 13.47
N VAL A 71 3.50 5.03 12.37
CA VAL A 71 2.12 5.52 12.21
C VAL A 71 1.14 4.36 12.09
N ILE A 72 1.41 3.35 11.25
CA ILE A 72 0.53 2.19 11.14
C ILE A 72 0.51 1.39 12.44
N GLY A 73 1.63 1.29 13.18
CA GLY A 73 1.69 0.61 14.46
C GLY A 73 0.80 1.27 15.50
N GLY A 74 0.85 2.61 15.60
CA GLY A 74 -0.05 3.39 16.46
C GLY A 74 -1.52 3.24 16.07
N ARG A 75 -1.83 3.22 14.76
CA ARG A 75 -3.20 2.99 14.27
C ARG A 75 -3.68 1.57 14.57
N ALA A 76 -2.83 0.56 14.34
CA ALA A 76 -3.10 -0.85 14.63
C ALA A 76 -3.45 -1.07 16.10
N ALA A 77 -2.66 -0.53 17.03
CA ALA A 77 -2.92 -0.64 18.46
C ALA A 77 -4.28 -0.04 18.87
N ARG A 78 -4.64 1.12 18.30
CA ARG A 78 -5.92 1.79 18.59
C ARG A 78 -7.13 1.02 18.07
N ASN A 79 -7.05 0.43 16.88
CA ASN A 79 -8.20 -0.30 16.33
C ASN A 79 -8.30 -1.73 16.87
N ALA A 80 -7.19 -2.35 17.27
CA ALA A 80 -7.22 -3.61 18.00
C ALA A 80 -7.97 -3.44 19.33
N THR A 81 -7.59 -2.45 20.14
CA THR A 81 -8.26 -2.16 21.43
C THR A 81 -9.75 -1.85 21.27
N ALA A 82 -10.14 -1.01 20.31
CA ALA A 82 -11.55 -0.72 20.03
C ALA A 82 -12.37 -1.95 19.61
N SER A 83 -11.74 -2.94 18.96
CA SER A 83 -12.38 -4.18 18.51
C SER A 83 -12.52 -5.24 19.60
N TYR A 84 -11.81 -5.11 20.73
CA TYR A 84 -12.01 -5.98 21.90
C TYR A 84 -13.23 -5.53 22.71
N THR A 85 -13.51 -4.23 22.79
CA THR A 85 -14.67 -3.68 23.49
C THR A 85 -16.00 -3.96 22.77
N SER A 86 -15.99 -4.08 21.44
CA SER A 86 -17.21 -4.25 20.63
C SER A 86 -17.63 -5.70 20.39
N ALA A 87 -16.82 -6.69 20.80
CA ALA A 87 -17.07 -8.12 20.54
C ALA A 87 -17.65 -8.90 21.72
N GLN A 88 -18.09 -8.23 22.78
CA GLN A 88 -18.65 -8.87 23.98
C GLN A 88 -20.03 -9.53 23.75
N GLY A 89 -20.53 -9.58 22.51
CA GLY A 89 -21.87 -10.09 22.18
C GLY A 89 -22.00 -11.14 21.06
N GLU A 90 -20.93 -11.54 20.36
CA GLU A 90 -21.02 -12.51 19.25
C GLU A 90 -20.35 -13.86 19.59
N LEU A 91 -20.86 -14.97 19.02
CA LEU A 91 -20.31 -16.33 19.19
C LEU A 91 -18.80 -16.37 18.86
N GLN A 92 -17.96 -16.53 19.89
CA GLN A 92 -16.50 -16.46 19.78
C GLN A 92 -15.87 -17.62 18.99
N ASP A 93 -16.51 -18.79 18.95
CA ASP A 93 -15.93 -20.00 18.36
C ASP A 93 -15.95 -19.97 16.82
N ASP A 94 -17.06 -19.54 16.22
CA ASP A 94 -17.15 -19.35 14.77
C ASP A 94 -16.24 -18.22 14.28
N LEU A 95 -16.12 -17.16 15.09
CA LEU A 95 -15.27 -16.01 14.78
C LEU A 95 -13.78 -16.42 14.71
N SER A 96 -13.32 -17.24 15.65
CA SER A 96 -11.93 -17.68 15.73
C SER A 96 -11.54 -18.58 14.55
N THR A 97 -12.44 -19.48 14.17
CA THR A 97 -12.25 -20.36 12.99
C THR A 97 -12.23 -19.54 11.70
N LEU A 98 -13.11 -18.55 11.58
CA LEU A 98 -13.18 -17.69 10.40
C LEU A 98 -11.94 -16.78 10.27
N ILE A 99 -11.40 -16.28 11.39
CA ILE A 99 -10.14 -15.53 11.36
C ILE A 99 -8.98 -16.44 10.94
N LEU A 100 -8.88 -17.66 11.49
CA LEU A 100 -7.84 -18.62 11.13
C LEU A 100 -7.87 -18.98 9.65
N ILE A 101 -9.06 -19.29 9.11
CA ILE A 101 -9.25 -19.60 7.69
C ILE A 101 -8.89 -18.38 6.83
N SER A 102 -9.35 -17.17 7.21
CA SER A 102 -9.00 -15.94 6.48
C SER A 102 -7.50 -15.63 6.52
N LEU A 103 -6.82 -15.97 7.61
CA LEU A 103 -5.39 -15.74 7.77
C LEU A 103 -4.59 -16.69 6.88
N LEU A 104 -4.89 -17.99 6.95
CA LEU A 104 -4.28 -19.01 6.09
C LEU A 104 -4.54 -18.74 4.61
N ALA A 105 -5.76 -18.36 4.25
CA ALA A 105 -6.13 -18.02 2.89
C ALA A 105 -5.39 -16.79 2.35
N LYS A 106 -4.91 -15.89 3.21
CA LYS A 106 -4.15 -14.69 2.79
C LYS A 106 -2.65 -14.86 2.83
N MET A 107 -2.13 -15.73 3.69
CA MET A 107 -0.69 -15.92 3.83
C MET A 107 -0.16 -17.07 2.98
N LEU A 108 -0.91 -18.18 2.89
CA LEU A 108 -0.46 -19.39 2.21
C LEU A 108 -0.93 -19.42 0.75
N LEU A 109 -2.20 -19.09 0.51
CA LEU A 109 -2.81 -19.20 -0.81
C LEU A 109 -2.12 -18.29 -1.85
N PRO A 110 -1.86 -16.99 -1.58
CA PRO A 110 -1.29 -16.10 -2.59
C PRO A 110 0.16 -16.45 -2.89
N VAL A 111 0.94 -16.87 -1.91
CA VAL A 111 2.35 -17.25 -2.10
C VAL A 111 2.47 -18.53 -2.93
N LEU A 112 1.68 -19.56 -2.62
CA LEU A 112 1.69 -20.80 -3.40
C LEU A 112 1.16 -20.58 -4.82
N PHE A 113 0.06 -19.83 -4.96
CA PHE A 113 -0.55 -19.55 -6.26
C PHE A 113 0.37 -18.66 -7.12
N MET A 114 0.92 -17.57 -6.56
CA MET A 114 1.83 -16.70 -7.30
C MET A 114 3.15 -17.39 -7.61
N SER A 115 3.74 -18.14 -6.68
CA SER A 115 4.97 -18.89 -6.96
C SER A 115 4.77 -19.90 -8.09
N SER A 116 3.65 -20.64 -8.07
CA SER A 116 3.31 -21.60 -9.13
C SER A 116 3.01 -20.90 -10.46
N PHE A 117 2.27 -19.80 -10.42
CA PHE A 117 1.96 -19.00 -11.62
C PHE A 117 3.21 -18.40 -12.24
N LEU A 118 4.11 -17.81 -11.44
CA LEU A 118 5.38 -17.26 -11.92
C LEU A 118 6.28 -18.37 -12.50
N ALA A 119 6.33 -19.55 -11.88
CA ALA A 119 7.09 -20.69 -12.40
C ALA A 119 6.54 -21.22 -13.74
N LEU A 120 5.23 -21.10 -13.98
CA LEU A 120 4.63 -21.41 -15.28
C LEU A 120 4.94 -20.33 -16.33
N LEU A 121 4.95 -19.06 -15.92
CA LEU A 121 5.29 -17.94 -16.81
C LEU A 121 6.74 -17.98 -17.28
N THR A 122 7.68 -18.45 -16.43
CA THR A 122 9.09 -18.58 -16.82
C THR A 122 9.34 -19.65 -17.88
N ARG A 123 8.44 -20.64 -17.97
CA ARG A 123 8.51 -21.71 -18.96
C ARG A 123 8.05 -21.28 -20.36
N ASN A 124 7.27 -20.19 -20.47
CA ASN A 124 6.60 -19.78 -21.71
C ASN A 124 7.35 -18.73 -22.55
N GLU A 125 8.66 -18.57 -22.37
CA GLU A 125 9.49 -17.64 -23.18
C GLU A 125 8.92 -16.20 -23.29
N TRP A 126 8.24 -15.67 -22.26
CA TRP A 126 7.95 -14.24 -22.19
C TRP A 126 9.24 -13.49 -21.82
N ALA A 127 10.04 -13.27 -22.86
CA ALA A 127 11.48 -13.14 -22.86
C ALA A 127 12.10 -11.80 -22.40
N LEU A 128 11.52 -11.06 -21.45
CA LEU A 128 12.23 -9.89 -20.87
C LEU A 128 12.10 -9.68 -19.36
N VAL A 129 11.14 -10.32 -18.68
CA VAL A 129 10.92 -10.20 -17.22
C VAL A 129 11.40 -11.45 -16.47
N SER A 130 11.42 -12.60 -17.15
CA SER A 130 11.66 -13.92 -16.54
C SER A 130 13.13 -14.25 -16.24
N ASN A 131 14.10 -13.52 -16.78
CA ASN A 131 15.53 -13.83 -16.59
C ASN A 131 16.21 -13.02 -15.48
N ASP A 132 15.50 -12.07 -14.86
CA ASP A 132 16.02 -11.31 -13.72
C ASP A 132 15.59 -11.96 -12.40
N PRO A 133 16.47 -12.73 -11.72
CA PRO A 133 16.11 -13.45 -10.49
C PRO A 133 15.70 -12.49 -9.36
N SER A 134 16.17 -11.24 -9.40
CA SER A 134 15.79 -10.20 -8.44
C SER A 134 14.29 -9.83 -8.54
N LEU A 135 13.73 -9.78 -9.74
CA LEU A 135 12.33 -9.43 -9.95
C LEU A 135 11.40 -10.56 -9.50
N LEU A 136 11.82 -11.81 -9.73
CA LEU A 136 11.13 -12.99 -9.22
C LEU A 136 11.15 -13.00 -7.68
N LEU A 137 12.29 -12.69 -7.07
CA LEU A 137 12.43 -12.60 -5.62
C LEU A 137 11.53 -11.50 -5.02
N VAL A 138 11.54 -10.29 -5.61
CA VAL A 138 10.70 -9.18 -5.15
C VAL A 138 9.22 -9.51 -5.32
N SER A 139 8.82 -10.18 -6.41
CA SER A 139 7.43 -10.56 -6.64
C SER A 139 6.91 -11.55 -5.58
N ILE A 140 7.73 -12.53 -5.20
CA ILE A 140 7.41 -13.45 -4.10
C ILE A 140 7.35 -12.70 -2.77
N LEU A 141 8.26 -11.75 -2.53
CA LEU A 141 8.29 -10.94 -1.32
C LEU A 141 7.04 -10.04 -1.18
N VAL A 142 6.61 -9.41 -2.29
CA VAL A 142 5.38 -8.59 -2.34
C VAL A 142 4.14 -9.46 -2.15
N ALA A 143 4.10 -10.65 -2.74
CA ALA A 143 2.99 -11.59 -2.56
C ALA A 143 2.86 -12.10 -1.11
N GLY A 144 3.98 -12.23 -0.40
CA GLY A 144 4.02 -12.62 1.01
C GLY A 144 3.82 -11.48 2.01
N SER A 145 3.68 -10.23 1.54
CA SER A 145 3.54 -9.05 2.41
C SER A 145 2.21 -9.05 3.17
N PRO A 146 2.19 -8.67 4.46
CA PRO A 146 0.95 -8.57 5.23
C PRO A 146 -0.01 -7.51 4.68
N ILE A 147 -1.29 -7.63 5.02
CA ILE A 147 -2.36 -6.80 4.47
C ILE A 147 -2.14 -5.32 4.83
N ALA A 148 -2.26 -4.45 3.81
CA ALA A 148 -2.21 -3.01 3.98
C ALA A 148 -3.33 -2.51 4.93
N TYR A 149 -2.92 -1.76 5.95
CA TYR A 149 -3.81 -1.21 6.97
C TYR A 149 -4.89 -0.27 6.40
N GLU A 150 -4.56 0.43 5.30
CA GLU A 150 -5.47 1.36 4.62
C GLU A 150 -6.75 0.69 4.12
N LEU A 151 -6.69 -0.60 3.78
CA LEU A 151 -7.84 -1.36 3.32
C LEU A 151 -8.86 -1.56 4.46
N MET A 152 -8.39 -1.73 5.70
CA MET A 152 -9.27 -1.86 6.87
C MET A 152 -10.05 -0.56 7.11
N ASP A 153 -9.44 0.62 6.95
CA ASP A 153 -10.19 1.88 7.06
C ASP A 153 -11.24 2.02 5.95
N VAL A 154 -10.97 1.50 4.75
CA VAL A 154 -11.95 1.47 3.66
C VAL A 154 -13.14 0.58 4.04
N PHE A 155 -12.89 -0.62 4.59
CA PHE A 155 -13.98 -1.50 5.02
C PHE A 155 -14.79 -0.95 6.20
N GLN A 156 -14.13 -0.34 7.17
CA GLN A 156 -14.79 0.33 8.30
C GLN A 156 -15.66 1.50 7.83
N ARG A 157 -15.15 2.34 6.92
CA ARG A 157 -15.95 3.44 6.33
C ARG A 157 -17.16 2.93 5.54
N LYS A 158 -17.06 1.75 4.94
CA LYS A 158 -18.16 1.11 4.21
C LYS A 158 -19.13 0.33 5.11
N GLY A 159 -18.86 0.22 6.42
CA GLY A 159 -19.68 -0.56 7.35
C GLY A 159 -19.63 -2.07 7.12
N ILE A 160 -18.64 -2.56 6.36
CA ILE A 160 -18.48 -3.97 6.02
C ILE A 160 -17.66 -4.61 7.16
N TRP A 161 -18.32 -5.40 8.00
CA TRP A 161 -17.72 -6.18 9.10
C TRP A 161 -16.74 -5.38 9.99
N PRO A 162 -17.19 -4.26 10.61
CA PRO A 162 -16.32 -3.31 11.30
C PRO A 162 -15.61 -3.87 12.55
N GLY A 163 -16.15 -4.90 13.19
CA GLY A 163 -15.55 -5.55 14.36
C GLY A 163 -14.59 -6.72 14.04
N LEU A 164 -14.80 -7.41 12.91
CA LEU A 164 -14.01 -8.56 12.50
C LEU A 164 -12.76 -8.15 11.71
N MET A 165 -12.90 -7.20 10.78
CA MET A 165 -11.80 -6.81 9.89
C MET A 165 -10.55 -6.30 10.62
N PRO A 166 -10.66 -5.47 11.69
CA PRO A 166 -9.48 -5.01 12.42
C PRO A 166 -8.79 -6.13 13.19
N ARG A 167 -9.54 -7.14 13.66
CA ARG A 167 -8.99 -8.33 14.35
C ARG A 167 -8.20 -9.22 13.39
N ILE A 168 -8.73 -9.46 12.20
CA ILE A 168 -8.03 -10.23 11.15
C ILE A 168 -6.72 -9.51 10.81
N VAL A 169 -6.75 -8.20 10.62
CA VAL A 169 -5.54 -7.42 10.31
C VAL A 169 -4.58 -7.46 11.50
N SER A 170 -5.00 -7.17 12.74
CA SER A 170 -4.07 -7.18 13.89
C SER A 170 -3.40 -8.54 14.10
N GLN A 171 -4.13 -9.65 13.92
CA GLN A 171 -3.56 -10.99 14.04
C GLN A 171 -2.62 -11.32 12.88
N ALA A 172 -2.93 -10.88 11.65
CA ALA A 172 -2.02 -11.03 10.51
C ALA A 172 -0.68 -10.33 10.70
N TRP A 173 -0.66 -9.18 11.39
CA TRP A 173 0.57 -8.46 11.72
C TRP A 173 1.32 -9.04 12.94
N THR A 174 0.67 -9.88 13.76
CA THR A 174 1.30 -10.49 14.95
C THR A 174 1.91 -11.85 14.62
N VAL A 175 1.31 -12.60 13.69
CA VAL A 175 1.75 -13.94 13.30
C VAL A 175 2.90 -13.91 12.29
N TRP A 176 3.12 -12.78 11.62
CA TRP A 176 4.17 -12.56 10.62
C TRP A 176 5.30 -11.71 11.19
#